data_AF-A0A1W6KX46-F1
#
_entry.id   AF-A0A1W6KX46-F1
#
_cell.length_a   1.000
_cell.length_b   1.000
_cell.length_c   1.000
_cell.angle_alpha   90.00
_cell.angle_beta   90.00
_cell.angle_gamma   90.00
#
_symmetry.space_group_name_H-M   'P 1'
#
loop_
_entity.id
_entity.type
_entity.pdbx_description
1 polymer ?
#
loop_
_entity_poly.entity_id
_entity_poly.type
_entity_poly.pdbx_seq_one_letter_code
_entity_poly.pdbx_strand_id
1 'polypeptide(L)'
;MSSTSILHDIPGGKPLLEWFGRVPRFHDAKLLEIAFSNSGAGLLRIHAWNMTDEVDAAGYFVLDKHAIVTLTLEGVSAINCTDFDMAPGIIFDLEITKVDEHFRVEWDASYGVTGLVTARHIRINLEPGKPD
;
A
#
# COMPACT_ATOMS: atom_id res chain seq x y z
N MET A 1 6.57 13.80 10.79
CA MET A 1 5.66 14.55 9.89
C MET A 1 4.36 13.77 9.81
N SER A 2 3.20 14.41 9.65
CA SER A 2 1.94 13.69 9.46
C SER A 2 1.97 12.91 8.12
N SER A 3 1.35 11.73 8.08
CA SER A 3 1.24 10.88 6.88
C SER A 3 0.60 11.59 5.68
N THR A 4 -0.25 12.59 5.92
CA THR A 4 -0.78 13.44 4.84
C THR A 4 0.34 14.26 4.17
N SER A 5 1.29 14.78 4.95
CA SER A 5 2.37 15.64 4.45
C SER A 5 3.28 14.87 3.48
N ILE A 6 3.63 13.63 3.81
CA ILE A 6 4.57 12.85 2.99
C ILE A 6 3.95 12.39 1.67
N LEU A 7 2.65 12.08 1.64
CA LEU A 7 1.98 11.69 0.39
C LEU A 7 1.93 12.82 -0.64
N HIS A 8 1.96 14.08 -0.21
CA HIS A 8 2.06 15.21 -1.14
C HIS A 8 3.44 15.30 -1.81
N ASP A 9 4.48 14.78 -1.16
CA ASP A 9 5.86 14.78 -1.68
C ASP A 9 6.13 13.60 -2.63
N ILE A 10 5.21 12.64 -2.70
CA ILE A 10 5.33 11.44 -3.53
C ILE A 10 4.56 11.63 -4.83
N PRO A 11 5.20 11.46 -6.02
CA PRO A 11 4.49 11.45 -7.28
C PRO A 11 3.31 10.47 -7.27
N GLY A 12 2.10 10.98 -7.54
CA GLY A 12 0.86 10.21 -7.53
C GLY A 12 0.14 10.12 -6.17
N GLY A 13 0.71 10.67 -5.10
CA GLY A 13 0.03 10.70 -3.80
C GLY A 13 -1.17 11.65 -3.72
N LYS A 14 -1.19 12.76 -4.48
CA LYS A 14 -2.38 13.63 -4.57
C LYS A 14 -3.59 12.90 -5.18
N PRO A 15 -3.50 12.25 -6.36
CA PRO A 15 -4.58 11.41 -6.88
C PRO A 15 -5.06 10.32 -5.92
N LEU A 16 -4.14 9.71 -5.15
CA LEU A 16 -4.48 8.74 -4.11
C LEU A 16 -5.39 9.35 -3.03
N LEU A 17 -5.00 10.51 -2.51
CA LEU A 17 -5.77 11.24 -1.49
C LEU A 17 -7.13 11.70 -2.02
N GLU A 18 -7.18 12.21 -3.24
CA GLU A 18 -8.42 12.65 -3.89
C GLU A 18 -9.39 11.49 -4.12
N TRP A 19 -8.88 10.33 -4.55
CA TRP A 19 -9.70 9.13 -4.72
C TRP A 19 -10.29 8.69 -3.38
N PHE A 20 -9.47 8.39 -2.38
CA PHE A 20 -9.96 7.86 -1.10
C PHE A 20 -10.64 8.90 -0.21
N GLY A 21 -10.38 10.21 -0.43
CA GLY A 21 -10.89 11.31 0.38
C GLY A 21 -10.23 11.42 1.77
N ARG A 22 -9.21 10.62 2.03
CA ARG A 22 -8.43 10.56 3.28
C ARG A 22 -7.07 9.92 3.01
N VAL A 23 -6.19 9.94 4.01
CA VAL A 23 -4.98 9.09 4.00
C VAL A 23 -5.41 7.62 4.17
N PRO A 24 -5.17 6.73 3.19
CA PRO A 24 -5.49 5.32 3.34
C PRO A 24 -4.45 4.64 4.24
N ARG A 25 -4.92 3.92 5.27
CA ARG A 25 -4.10 3.03 6.10
C ARG A 25 -3.91 1.63 5.51
N PHE A 26 -4.63 1.33 4.43
CA PHE A 26 -4.64 0.00 3.81
C PHE A 26 -5.08 -1.15 4.75
N HIS A 27 -5.77 -0.85 5.85
CA HIS A 27 -6.40 -1.87 6.70
C HIS A 27 -7.35 -2.74 5.88
N ASP A 28 -7.22 -4.07 6.04
CA ASP A 28 -7.88 -5.13 5.28
C ASP A 28 -7.57 -5.17 3.78
N ALA A 29 -6.64 -4.34 3.29
CA ALA A 29 -6.26 -4.36 1.89
C ALA A 29 -5.52 -5.64 1.54
N LYS A 30 -5.75 -6.14 0.32
CA LYS A 30 -5.10 -7.37 -0.16
C LYS A 30 -3.77 -7.03 -0.80
N LEU A 31 -2.71 -7.69 -0.35
CA LEU A 31 -1.41 -7.64 -1.00
C LEU A 31 -1.41 -8.60 -2.20
N LEU A 32 -1.42 -8.02 -3.40
CA LEU A 32 -1.53 -8.76 -4.66
C LEU A 32 -0.17 -9.23 -5.17
N GLU A 33 0.85 -8.40 -5.02
CA GLU A 33 2.17 -8.64 -5.58
C GLU A 33 3.25 -7.94 -4.75
N ILE A 34 4.35 -8.65 -4.52
CA ILE A 34 5.63 -8.08 -4.08
C ILE A 34 6.68 -8.56 -5.09
N ALA A 35 7.41 -7.63 -5.71
CA ALA A 35 8.50 -7.97 -6.60
C ALA A 35 9.71 -7.08 -6.34
N PHE A 36 10.90 -7.68 -6.37
CA PHE A 36 12.19 -7.00 -6.27
C PHE A 36 13.14 -7.56 -7.31
N SER A 37 13.97 -6.71 -7.92
CA SER A 37 15.01 -7.11 -8.87
C SER A 37 16.40 -6.73 -8.36
N ASN A 38 17.42 -7.37 -8.91
CA ASN A 38 18.82 -7.04 -8.64
C ASN A 38 19.26 -5.65 -9.18
N SER A 39 18.41 -4.98 -9.97
CA SER A 39 18.64 -3.59 -10.40
C SER A 39 18.25 -2.57 -9.33
N GLY A 40 17.77 -3.02 -8.16
CA GLY A 40 17.26 -2.15 -7.11
C GLY A 40 15.88 -1.56 -7.41
N ALA A 41 15.11 -2.20 -8.29
CA ALA A 41 13.71 -1.87 -8.51
C ALA A 41 12.82 -2.72 -7.61
N GLY A 42 11.73 -2.13 -7.11
CA GLY A 42 10.74 -2.81 -6.30
C GLY A 42 9.32 -2.44 -6.69
N LEU A 43 8.37 -3.32 -6.37
CA LEU A 43 6.96 -3.16 -6.65
C LEU A 43 6.13 -3.76 -5.53
N LEU A 44 5.15 -3.00 -5.03
CA LEU A 44 4.05 -3.54 -4.23
C LEU A 44 2.73 -3.19 -4.92
N ARG A 45 1.87 -4.19 -5.15
CA ARG A 45 0.50 -3.97 -5.65
C ARG A 45 -0.51 -4.36 -4.59
N ILE A 46 -1.41 -3.44 -4.29
CA ILE A 46 -2.35 -3.55 -3.18
C ILE A 46 -3.75 -3.27 -3.69
N HIS A 47 -4.69 -4.18 -3.45
CA HIS A 47 -6.12 -3.90 -3.65
C HIS A 47 -6.71 -3.32 -2.37
N ALA A 48 -7.14 -2.07 -2.43
CA ALA A 48 -7.68 -1.33 -1.31
C ALA A 48 -9.05 -0.74 -1.63
N TRP A 49 -9.76 -0.31 -0.60
CA TRP A 49 -11.10 0.28 -0.68
C TRP A 49 -11.38 1.14 0.55
N ASN A 50 -12.51 1.82 0.51
CA ASN A 50 -13.11 2.46 1.66
C ASN A 50 -14.18 1.53 2.24
N MET A 51 -14.08 1.22 3.52
CA MET A 51 -15.16 0.59 4.28
C MET A 51 -16.09 1.71 4.76
N THR A 52 -17.38 1.60 4.45
CA THR A 52 -18.40 2.52 4.92
C THR A 52 -19.03 2.01 6.23
N ASP A 53 -19.88 2.82 6.84
CA ASP A 53 -20.71 2.44 8.00
C ASP A 53 -22.04 1.79 7.60
N GLU A 54 -22.33 1.70 6.30
CA GLU A 54 -23.49 0.99 5.77
C GLU A 54 -23.21 -0.51 5.69
N VAL A 55 -24.27 -1.33 5.87
CA VAL A 55 -24.21 -2.78 5.67
C VAL A 55 -25.16 -3.21 4.55
N ASP A 56 -24.74 -4.19 3.77
CA ASP A 56 -25.55 -4.79 2.73
C ASP A 56 -26.63 -5.74 3.30
N ALA A 57 -27.46 -6.31 2.43
CA ALA A 57 -28.55 -7.21 2.82
C ALA A 57 -28.07 -8.50 3.51
N ALA A 58 -26.79 -8.86 3.38
CA ALA A 58 -26.18 -10.00 4.03
C ALA A 58 -25.45 -9.63 5.33
N GLY A 59 -25.44 -8.35 5.70
CA GLY A 59 -24.82 -7.84 6.93
C GLY A 59 -23.33 -7.52 6.81
N TYR A 60 -22.78 -7.44 5.60
CA TYR A 60 -21.39 -7.02 5.38
C TYR A 60 -21.29 -5.53 5.15
N PHE A 61 -20.22 -4.89 5.64
CA PHE A 61 -19.97 -3.48 5.36
C PHE A 61 -19.89 -3.24 3.85
N VAL A 62 -20.58 -2.21 3.38
CA VAL A 62 -20.50 -1.77 1.99
C VAL A 62 -19.12 -1.18 1.76
N LEU A 63 -18.43 -1.68 0.74
CA LEU A 63 -17.11 -1.22 0.34
C LEU A 63 -17.24 -0.37 -0.93
N ASP A 64 -16.69 0.83 -0.91
CA ASP A 64 -16.67 1.72 -2.06
C ASP A 64 -15.24 2.12 -2.45
N LYS A 65 -15.12 2.80 -3.59
CA LYS A 65 -13.84 3.32 -4.10
C LYS A 65 -12.71 2.28 -4.15
N HIS A 66 -13.04 1.07 -4.59
CA HIS A 66 -12.03 0.05 -4.85
C HIS A 66 -10.97 0.58 -5.81
N ALA A 67 -9.69 0.30 -5.52
CA ALA A 67 -8.59 0.59 -6.41
C ALA A 67 -7.42 -0.38 -6.22
N ILE A 68 -6.67 -0.59 -7.29
CA ILE A 68 -5.35 -1.19 -7.26
C ILE A 68 -4.34 -0.04 -7.10
N VAL A 69 -3.68 0.00 -5.94
CA VAL A 69 -2.59 0.93 -5.65
C VAL A 69 -1.27 0.23 -5.87
N THR A 70 -0.45 0.80 -6.73
CA THR A 70 0.88 0.29 -7.05
C THR A 70 1.93 1.24 -6.53
N LEU A 71 2.80 0.74 -5.65
CA LEU A 71 3.99 1.44 -5.18
C LEU A 71 5.18 0.96 -6.01
N THR A 72 5.69 1.81 -6.88
CA THR A 72 6.94 1.55 -7.62
C THR A 72 8.10 2.18 -6.84
N LEU A 73 9.14 1.39 -6.62
CA LEU A 73 10.31 1.74 -5.81
C LEU A 73 11.56 1.72 -6.68
N GLU A 74 12.42 2.72 -6.52
CA GLU A 74 13.70 2.81 -7.21
C GLU A 74 14.84 3.05 -6.22
N GLY A 75 15.99 2.42 -6.47
CA GLY A 75 17.13 2.49 -5.57
C GLY A 75 16.85 1.81 -4.23
N VAL A 76 16.21 0.64 -4.27
CA VAL A 76 15.96 -0.21 -3.08
C VAL A 76 17.30 -0.59 -2.45
N SER A 77 17.44 -0.32 -1.15
CA SER A 77 18.68 -0.54 -0.39
C SER A 77 18.54 -1.54 0.75
N ALA A 78 17.31 -1.77 1.24
CA ALA A 78 17.03 -2.77 2.26
C ALA A 78 15.63 -3.34 2.05
N ILE A 79 15.50 -4.66 2.25
CA ILE A 79 14.24 -5.40 2.20
C ILE A 79 14.23 -6.34 3.39
N ASN A 80 13.12 -6.38 4.12
CA ASN A 80 12.84 -7.41 5.10
C ASN A 80 11.38 -7.83 4.93
N CYS A 81 11.13 -9.08 4.59
CA CYS A 81 9.80 -9.64 4.42
C CYS A 81 9.79 -11.07 4.98
N THR A 82 8.74 -11.42 5.71
CA THR A 82 8.58 -12.75 6.33
C THR A 82 7.25 -13.38 5.92
N ASP A 83 7.08 -14.66 6.20
CA ASP A 83 5.78 -15.36 6.09
C ASP A 83 5.20 -15.46 4.66
N PHE A 84 6.07 -15.56 3.65
CA PHE A 84 5.69 -15.77 2.25
C PHE A 84 4.94 -17.09 1.99
N ASP A 85 5.14 -18.10 2.83
CA ASP A 85 4.42 -19.36 2.81
C ASP A 85 2.96 -19.23 3.28
N MET A 86 2.59 -18.07 3.85
CA MET A 86 1.24 -17.74 4.28
C MET A 86 0.47 -16.87 3.27
N ALA A 87 0.99 -16.66 2.05
CA ALA A 87 0.31 -15.86 1.03
C ALA A 87 -1.05 -16.47 0.60
N PRO A 88 -2.07 -15.65 0.23
CA PRO A 88 -2.02 -14.19 0.02
C PRO A 88 -1.99 -13.37 1.32
N GLY A 89 -1.48 -12.13 1.25
CA GLY A 89 -1.37 -11.24 2.41
C GLY A 89 -2.57 -10.30 2.57
N ILE A 90 -3.00 -10.06 3.81
CA ILE A 90 -3.95 -9.03 4.21
C ILE A 90 -3.21 -8.04 5.11
N ILE A 91 -3.26 -6.76 4.76
CA ILE A 91 -2.59 -5.69 5.49
C ILE A 91 -3.43 -5.30 6.70
N PHE A 92 -2.80 -5.22 7.87
CA PHE A 92 -3.37 -4.61 9.07
C PHE A 92 -3.17 -3.09 9.06
N ASP A 93 -1.93 -2.64 8.83
CA ASP A 93 -1.60 -1.22 8.65
C ASP A 93 -0.42 -1.09 7.69
N LEU A 94 -0.35 0.04 6.99
CA LEU A 94 0.78 0.39 6.13
C LEU A 94 1.14 1.85 6.35
N GLU A 95 2.43 2.08 6.62
CA GLU A 95 3.00 3.41 6.76
C GLU A 95 4.08 3.66 5.72
N ILE A 96 4.10 4.89 5.21
CA ILE A 96 5.20 5.42 4.42
C ILE A 96 5.84 6.53 5.23
N THR A 97 7.13 6.40 5.52
CA THR A 97 7.93 7.41 6.21
C THR A 97 9.11 7.84 5.34
N LYS A 98 9.69 9.00 5.65
CA LYS A 98 10.93 9.49 5.06
C LYS A 98 11.96 9.62 6.16
N VAL A 99 13.09 8.93 6.00
CA VAL A 99 14.24 8.98 6.90
C VAL A 99 15.43 9.43 6.07
N ASP A 100 15.98 10.60 6.43
CA ASP A 100 16.97 11.31 5.62
C ASP A 100 16.47 11.50 4.16
N GLU A 101 17.21 10.97 3.19
CA GLU A 101 16.89 11.03 1.76
C GLU A 101 16.20 9.76 1.23
N HIS A 102 15.78 8.84 2.10
CA HIS A 102 15.15 7.58 1.71
C HIS A 102 13.71 7.48 2.21
N PHE A 103 12.87 6.82 1.42
CA PHE A 103 11.54 6.40 1.82
C PHE A 103 11.60 5.01 2.42
N ARG A 104 10.82 4.79 3.48
CA ARG A 104 10.58 3.49 4.08
C ARG A 104 9.09 3.19 3.98
N VAL A 105 8.76 2.07 3.33
CA VAL A 105 7.41 1.52 3.30
C VAL A 105 7.41 0.32 4.23
N GLU A 106 6.52 0.34 5.21
CA GLU A 106 6.39 -0.71 6.22
C GLU A 106 4.92 -1.11 6.31
N TRP A 107 4.66 -2.42 6.30
CA TRP A 107 3.31 -2.95 6.45
C TRP A 107 3.32 -4.13 7.40
N ASP A 108 2.37 -4.10 8.33
CA ASP A 108 2.07 -5.23 9.20
C ASP A 108 0.92 -6.03 8.58
N ALA A 109 1.03 -7.35 8.61
CA ALA A 109 -0.02 -8.24 8.16
C ALA A 109 -1.03 -8.54 9.27
N SER A 110 -2.33 -8.50 8.95
CA SER A 110 -3.34 -9.20 9.75
C SER A 110 -3.35 -10.69 9.41
N TYR A 111 -2.89 -11.04 8.21
CA TYR A 111 -2.63 -12.40 7.77
C TYR A 111 -1.59 -12.40 6.63
N GLY A 112 -0.67 -13.35 6.62
CA GLY A 112 0.31 -13.48 5.54
C GLY A 112 1.56 -12.61 5.73
N VAL A 113 2.02 -12.00 4.64
CA VAL A 113 3.34 -11.36 4.55
C VAL A 113 3.38 -10.00 5.24
N THR A 114 4.20 -9.87 6.29
CA THR A 114 4.67 -8.59 6.85
C THR A 114 5.96 -8.17 6.14
N GLY A 115 6.19 -6.86 6.00
CA GLY A 115 7.46 -6.42 5.46
C GLY A 115 7.77 -4.94 5.55
N LEU A 116 8.98 -4.65 5.11
CA LEU A 116 9.63 -3.37 5.15
C LEU A 116 10.57 -3.26 3.95
N VAL A 117 10.48 -2.13 3.25
CA VAL A 117 11.43 -1.79 2.20
C VAL A 117 11.89 -0.34 2.32
N THR A 118 13.20 -0.14 2.17
CA THR A 118 13.82 1.19 2.05
C THR A 118 14.25 1.43 0.62
N ALA A 119 13.85 2.57 0.05
CA ALA A 119 14.15 2.96 -1.32
C ALA A 119 14.47 4.47 -1.41
N ARG A 120 15.21 4.86 -2.44
CA ARG A 120 15.54 6.27 -2.69
C ARG A 120 14.35 7.05 -3.24
N HIS A 121 13.59 6.42 -4.13
CA HIS A 121 12.40 7.02 -4.73
C HIS A 121 11.22 6.07 -4.65
N ILE A 122 10.04 6.66 -4.53
CA ILE A 122 8.76 5.99 -4.59
C ILE A 122 7.83 6.76 -5.53
N ARG A 123 7.02 6.03 -6.29
CA ARG A 123 5.90 6.56 -7.07
C ARG A 123 4.65 5.74 -6.74
N ILE A 124 3.52 6.43 -6.68
CA ILE A 124 2.21 5.84 -6.49
C ILE A 124 1.44 5.90 -7.80
N ASN A 125 0.93 4.76 -8.25
CA ASN A 125 -0.06 4.70 -9.31
C ASN A 125 -1.36 4.13 -8.74
N LEU A 126 -2.49 4.71 -9.12
CA LEU A 126 -3.81 4.28 -8.70
C LEU A 126 -4.65 3.93 -9.93
N GLU A 127 -5.24 2.74 -9.91
CA GLU A 127 -6.20 2.29 -10.91
C GLU A 127 -7.55 1.97 -10.24
N PRO A 128 -8.63 2.70 -10.54
CA PRO A 128 -9.95 2.41 -9.99
C PRO A 128 -10.46 1.02 -10.39
N GLY A 129 -10.98 0.27 -9.42
CA GLY A 129 -11.59 -1.04 -9.66
C GLY A 129 -11.11 -2.14 -8.73
N LYS A 130 -11.59 -3.35 -9.01
CA LYS A 130 -11.16 -4.59 -8.36
C LYS A 130 -10.14 -5.28 -9.28
N PRO A 131 -9.22 -6.10 -8.73
CA PRO A 131 -8.39 -6.97 -9.55
C PRO A 131 -9.26 -7.95 -10.36
N ASP A 132 -8.76 -8.31 -11.54
CA ASP A 132 -9.35 -9.33 -12.43
C ASP A 132 -9.40 -10.73 -11.78
#